data_AF-A0A2A4JYB3-F1
#
_entry.id   AF-A0A2A4JYB3-F1
#
_cell.length_a   1.000
_cell.length_b   1.000
_cell.length_c   1.000
_cell.angle_alpha   90.00
_cell.angle_beta   90.00
_cell.angle_gamma   90.00
#
_symmetry.space_group_name_H-M   'P 1'
#
loop_
_entity.id
_entity.type
_entity.pdbx_description
1 polymer ?
#
loop_
_entity_poly.entity_id
_entity_poly.type
_entity_poly.pdbx_seq_one_letter_code
_entity_poly.pdbx_strand_id
1 'polypeptide(L)'
;MDVDQQHHTANNTTVIVENGEEIVKVNKMQVPNGISHGKHLNGPDQVIPADSFTNSTPGGYVKLHLQARGVSAEPPISVPGLLNRTVARYPDATALATKKADGKWHKITYKQYQDRVRTVAKAFIKLGLERHHSVCILGFNSEQWFVADLAAIHAGGYAAGIYTTNSADACYHCLMSSRANICAVQDKKQLDKILSIRHKLPHLKALIQWEGTVDTSVPGVYSWEQVTEMGAKESNAQLDSVLKTIAVNECCTLVYTSGTVGPPKAVMLTHDNLTWDAHSITERVADLQPTHDRIISFLPLSHVAAQVTTI
;
A
#
# COMPACT_ATOMS: atom_id res chain seq x y z
N MET A 1 -44.45 -19.43 44.65
CA MET A 1 -43.16 -20.01 44.27
C MET A 1 -43.14 -20.04 42.76
N ASP A 2 -42.71 -18.92 42.19
CA ASP A 2 -42.47 -18.72 40.77
C ASP A 2 -41.30 -19.58 40.29
N VAL A 3 -41.38 -20.09 39.06
CA VAL A 3 -40.25 -20.04 38.13
C VAL A 3 -40.83 -19.83 36.73
N ASP A 4 -40.78 -18.58 36.27
CA ASP A 4 -41.01 -18.17 34.89
C ASP A 4 -39.66 -18.05 34.16
N GLN A 5 -39.67 -18.26 32.84
CA GLN A 5 -38.51 -18.31 31.95
C GLN A 5 -37.71 -16.99 31.92
N GLN A 6 -36.39 -17.09 31.74
CA GLN A 6 -35.67 -16.22 30.79
C GLN A 6 -34.25 -16.73 30.48
N HIS A 7 -34.03 -17.05 29.20
CA HIS A 7 -32.70 -17.19 28.61
C HIS A 7 -32.00 -15.82 28.61
N HIS A 8 -30.94 -15.67 29.42
CA HIS A 8 -29.99 -14.58 29.26
C HIS A 8 -28.87 -15.01 28.33
N THR A 9 -28.90 -14.49 27.10
CA THR A 9 -27.72 -14.32 26.26
C THR A 9 -26.72 -13.43 26.98
N ALA A 10 -25.56 -13.98 27.33
CA ALA A 10 -24.46 -13.21 27.91
C ALA A 10 -23.88 -12.27 26.84
N ASN A 11 -24.13 -10.98 27.00
CA ASN A 11 -23.37 -9.91 26.35
C ASN A 11 -21.94 -9.94 26.88
N ASN A 12 -21.02 -10.57 26.15
CA ASN A 12 -19.60 -10.49 26.44
C ASN A 12 -19.03 -9.16 25.91
N THR A 13 -19.16 -8.10 26.69
CA THR A 13 -18.40 -6.86 26.53
C THR A 13 -17.09 -7.02 27.30
N THR A 14 -15.95 -7.12 26.60
CA THR A 14 -14.64 -7.09 27.27
C THR A 14 -14.30 -5.65 27.65
N VAL A 15 -14.34 -5.37 28.96
CA VAL A 15 -13.86 -4.12 29.56
C VAL A 15 -12.39 -4.30 29.94
N ILE A 16 -11.53 -3.35 29.56
CA ILE A 16 -10.16 -3.30 30.07
C ILE A 16 -10.21 -2.61 31.43
N VAL A 17 -9.77 -3.32 32.48
CA VAL A 17 -9.68 -2.80 33.86
C VAL A 17 -8.21 -2.64 34.21
N GLU A 18 -7.79 -1.42 34.57
CA GLU A 18 -6.49 -1.15 35.17
C GLU A 18 -6.72 -0.45 36.53
N ASN A 19 -6.28 -1.08 37.62
CA ASN A 19 -6.47 -0.62 39.01
C ASN A 19 -7.92 -0.33 39.45
N GLY A 20 -8.91 -1.02 38.88
CA GLY A 20 -10.28 -1.02 39.40
C GLY A 20 -11.13 0.21 39.03
N GLU A 21 -10.65 1.08 38.14
CA GLU A 21 -11.44 2.17 37.57
C GLU A 21 -11.62 2.01 36.05
N GLU A 22 -12.78 2.43 35.54
CA GLU A 22 -13.12 2.42 34.11
C GLU A 22 -12.39 3.56 33.38
N ILE A 23 -11.32 3.25 32.65
CA ILE A 23 -10.50 4.27 31.99
C ILE A 23 -10.88 4.43 30.52
N VAL A 24 -11.68 5.45 30.21
CA VAL A 24 -11.64 6.09 28.88
C VAL A 24 -10.52 7.14 28.93
N LYS A 25 -9.29 6.81 28.51
CA LYS A 25 -8.26 7.83 28.29
C LYS A 25 -7.57 7.75 26.93
N VAL A 26 -7.73 8.89 26.28
CA VAL A 26 -7.20 9.36 25.01
C VAL A 26 -5.69 9.52 25.09
N ASN A 27 -4.96 8.65 24.40
CA ASN A 27 -3.71 8.95 23.72
C ASN A 27 -3.75 8.32 22.32
N LYS A 28 -4.72 8.79 21.52
CA LYS A 28 -4.91 8.67 20.05
C LYS A 28 -4.61 7.34 19.31
N MET A 29 -4.57 6.19 19.97
CA MET A 29 -4.80 4.89 19.31
C MET A 29 -5.62 3.99 20.23
N GLN A 30 -6.91 3.88 19.95
CA GLN A 30 -7.73 2.78 20.46
C GLN A 30 -7.37 1.52 19.67
N VAL A 31 -6.73 0.54 20.30
CA VAL A 31 -6.64 -0.84 19.78
C VAL A 31 -6.73 -1.75 21.01
N PRO A 32 -7.76 -2.59 21.15
CA PRO A 32 -7.96 -3.76 20.28
C PRO A 32 -9.40 -3.98 19.77
N ASN A 33 -9.53 -4.30 18.47
CA ASN A 33 -10.70 -4.89 17.77
C ASN A 33 -12.11 -4.40 18.20
N GLY A 34 -12.26 -3.15 18.64
CA GLY A 34 -13.48 -2.65 19.25
C GLY A 34 -14.46 -2.03 18.25
N ILE A 35 -15.68 -2.56 18.21
CA ILE A 35 -16.82 -2.07 17.42
C ILE A 35 -17.15 -0.62 17.82
N SER A 36 -16.79 0.34 16.98
CA SER A 36 -17.32 1.69 17.05
C SER A 36 -18.47 1.82 16.07
N HIS A 37 -19.68 2.07 16.57
CA HIS A 37 -20.82 2.48 15.76
C HIS A 37 -20.59 3.92 15.25
N GLY A 38 -19.80 4.07 14.19
CA GLY A 38 -19.48 5.36 13.60
C GLY A 38 -18.79 5.24 12.23
N LYS A 39 -18.78 6.34 11.46
CA LYS A 39 -17.98 6.41 10.23
C LYS A 39 -16.49 6.42 10.61
N HIS A 40 -15.76 5.36 10.29
CA HIS A 40 -14.32 5.22 10.56
C HIS A 40 -13.46 6.13 9.67
N LEU A 41 -13.20 7.35 10.13
CA LEU A 41 -12.47 8.40 9.38
C LEU A 41 -11.23 8.93 10.12
N ASN A 42 -10.63 8.08 10.96
CA ASN A 42 -9.47 8.43 11.80
C ASN A 42 -8.14 7.91 11.23
N GLY A 43 -8.13 7.53 9.95
CA GLY A 43 -6.94 7.04 9.27
C GLY A 43 -5.79 8.06 9.19
N PRO A 44 -4.61 7.62 8.73
CA PRO A 44 -4.40 6.32 8.09
C PRO A 44 -4.10 5.18 9.08
N ASP A 45 -3.87 5.48 10.36
CA ASP A 45 -3.42 4.51 11.38
C ASP A 45 -4.57 3.97 12.26
N GLN A 46 -5.82 4.04 11.81
CA GLN A 46 -6.96 3.47 12.55
C GLN A 46 -7.05 1.95 12.38
N VAL A 47 -7.76 1.29 13.29
CA VAL A 47 -8.03 -0.15 13.24
C VAL A 47 -9.54 -0.34 13.17
N ILE A 48 -9.99 -1.15 12.21
CA ILE A 48 -11.41 -1.44 12.02
C ILE A 48 -11.75 -2.78 12.68
N PRO A 49 -12.90 -2.92 13.33
CA PRO A 49 -13.35 -4.20 13.86
C PRO A 49 -13.38 -5.29 12.78
N ALA A 50 -12.90 -6.48 13.13
CA ALA A 50 -12.91 -7.65 12.25
C ALA A 50 -13.07 -8.92 13.08
N ASP A 51 -13.67 -9.94 12.48
CA ASP A 51 -13.97 -11.22 13.16
C ASP A 51 -13.00 -12.34 12.78
N SER A 52 -12.23 -12.17 11.70
CA SER A 52 -11.31 -13.17 11.16
C SER A 52 -9.87 -12.64 11.08
N PHE A 53 -8.88 -13.51 11.32
CA PHE A 53 -7.45 -13.19 11.12
C PHE A 53 -7.02 -13.25 9.64
N THR A 54 -7.88 -13.74 8.77
CA THR A 54 -7.62 -13.83 7.33
C THR A 54 -8.81 -13.31 6.52
N ASN A 55 -8.53 -12.73 5.36
CA ASN A 55 -9.56 -12.25 4.44
C ASN A 55 -9.04 -12.31 2.99
N SER A 56 -9.92 -12.67 2.06
CA SER A 56 -9.66 -12.70 0.62
C SER A 56 -10.64 -11.80 -0.17
N THR A 57 -11.45 -11.01 0.54
CA THR A 57 -12.43 -10.10 -0.03
C THR A 57 -11.82 -8.70 -0.16
N PRO A 58 -11.86 -8.07 -1.36
CA PRO A 58 -11.49 -6.66 -1.52
C PRO A 58 -12.27 -5.77 -0.55
N GLY A 59 -11.57 -4.87 0.13
CA GLY A 59 -12.10 -3.96 1.15
C GLY A 59 -12.42 -4.61 2.50
N GLY A 60 -12.08 -5.90 2.67
CA GLY A 60 -12.18 -6.58 3.94
C GLY A 60 -11.08 -6.19 4.93
N TYR A 61 -11.39 -6.37 6.21
CA TYR A 61 -10.48 -6.16 7.34
C TYR A 61 -10.11 -7.50 7.99
N VAL A 62 -9.00 -7.53 8.73
CA VAL A 62 -8.56 -8.69 9.52
C VAL A 62 -8.32 -8.31 10.99
N LYS A 63 -8.40 -9.29 11.88
CA LYS A 63 -7.96 -9.16 13.26
C LYS A 63 -6.44 -9.04 13.30
N LEU A 64 -5.95 -8.17 14.18
CA LEU A 64 -4.52 -8.02 14.42
C LEU A 64 -3.99 -9.05 15.43
N HIS A 65 -2.78 -9.55 15.19
CA HIS A 65 -2.03 -10.39 16.12
C HIS A 65 -1.17 -9.53 17.05
N LEU A 66 -1.77 -9.03 18.13
CA LEU A 66 -1.05 -8.26 19.15
C LEU A 66 -0.57 -9.17 20.28
N GLN A 67 0.64 -8.90 20.79
CA GLN A 67 1.20 -9.57 21.98
C GLN A 67 1.44 -8.56 23.10
N ALA A 68 1.61 -9.04 24.33
CA ALA A 68 1.85 -8.17 25.48
C ALA A 68 3.27 -7.56 25.52
N ARG A 69 4.23 -8.12 24.78
CA ARG A 69 5.64 -7.68 24.77
C ARG A 69 6.28 -7.89 23.40
N GLY A 70 7.41 -7.21 23.17
CA GLY A 70 8.20 -7.30 21.94
C GLY A 70 7.60 -6.52 20.78
N VAL A 71 8.12 -6.76 19.58
CA VAL A 71 7.73 -6.04 18.35
C VAL A 71 6.22 -6.12 18.06
N SER A 72 5.56 -7.21 18.44
CA SER A 72 4.10 -7.38 18.30
C SER A 72 3.26 -6.65 19.35
N ALA A 73 3.88 -5.95 20.31
CA ALA A 73 3.20 -5.08 21.27
C ALA A 73 3.15 -3.60 20.82
N GLU A 74 3.96 -3.24 19.82
CA GLU A 74 3.99 -1.88 19.30
C GLU A 74 2.66 -1.52 18.62
N PRO A 75 2.19 -0.26 18.74
CA PRO A 75 0.99 0.18 18.05
C PRO A 75 1.14 -0.01 16.52
N PRO A 76 0.16 -0.65 15.86
CA PRO A 76 0.22 -0.87 14.42
C PRO A 76 0.22 0.46 13.68
N ILE A 77 0.89 0.49 12.53
CA ILE A 77 1.02 1.70 11.71
C ILE A 77 0.72 1.35 10.26
N SER A 78 0.08 2.27 9.55
CA SER A 78 -0.13 2.12 8.12
C SER A 78 1.14 2.47 7.35
N VAL A 79 1.23 2.01 6.11
CA VAL A 79 2.34 2.41 5.20
C VAL A 79 2.39 3.94 5.01
N PRO A 80 1.29 4.67 4.77
CA PRO A 80 1.31 6.14 4.77
C PRO A 80 1.74 6.75 6.12
N GLY A 81 1.28 6.16 7.24
CA GLY A 81 1.67 6.58 8.58
C GLY A 81 3.17 6.43 8.84
N LEU A 82 3.76 5.32 8.36
CA LEU A 82 5.20 5.05 8.46
C LEU A 82 6.01 6.06 7.66
N LEU A 83 5.65 6.31 6.41
CA LEU A 83 6.32 7.34 5.61
C LEU A 83 6.23 8.72 6.28
N ASN A 84 5.05 9.10 6.80
CA ASN A 84 4.88 10.37 7.52
C ASN A 84 5.78 10.46 8.75
N ARG A 85 5.87 9.39 9.55
CA ARG A 85 6.75 9.30 10.73
C ARG A 85 8.21 9.43 10.34
N THR A 86 8.65 8.75 9.30
CA THR A 86 10.03 8.79 8.80
C THR A 86 10.39 10.18 8.28
N VAL A 87 9.52 10.82 7.50
CA VAL A 87 9.73 12.18 6.99
C VAL A 87 9.80 13.21 8.12
N ALA A 88 8.95 13.09 9.14
CA ALA A 88 8.99 13.99 10.30
C ALA A 88 10.32 13.90 11.05
N ARG A 89 10.97 12.73 11.04
CA ARG A 89 12.24 12.50 11.75
C ARG A 89 13.48 12.82 10.90
N TYR A 90 13.42 12.56 9.59
CA TYR A 90 14.58 12.63 8.69
C TYR A 90 14.27 13.31 7.35
N PRO A 91 13.71 14.53 7.33
CA PRO A 91 13.18 15.13 6.10
C PRO A 91 14.23 15.30 5.00
N ASP A 92 15.45 15.68 5.38
CA ASP A 92 16.55 16.01 4.47
C ASP A 92 17.52 14.84 4.22
N ALA A 93 17.32 13.71 4.91
CA ALA A 93 18.12 12.52 4.66
C ALA A 93 17.77 11.89 3.32
N THR A 94 18.76 11.24 2.68
CA THR A 94 18.55 10.54 1.41
C THR A 94 17.61 9.34 1.62
N ALA A 95 16.50 9.30 0.88
CA ALA A 95 15.57 8.18 0.84
C ALA A 95 15.92 7.20 -0.29
N LEU A 96 16.07 7.71 -1.51
CA LEU A 96 16.41 6.92 -2.69
C LEU A 96 17.62 7.51 -3.41
N ALA A 97 18.44 6.62 -3.98
CA ALA A 97 19.54 6.97 -4.87
C ALA A 97 19.47 6.08 -6.12
N THR A 98 19.44 6.70 -7.30
CA THR A 98 19.36 5.99 -8.58
C THR A 98 20.46 6.48 -9.51
N LYS A 99 21.15 5.54 -10.15
CA LYS A 99 22.12 5.87 -11.20
C LYS A 99 21.36 6.09 -12.51
N LYS A 100 21.41 7.30 -13.07
CA LYS A 100 20.74 7.63 -14.34
C LYS A 100 21.63 7.29 -15.54
N ALA A 101 21.08 7.44 -16.74
CA ALA A 101 21.76 7.16 -18.01
C ALA A 101 23.05 7.98 -18.22
N ASP A 102 23.17 9.13 -17.57
CA ASP A 102 24.40 9.95 -17.55
C ASP A 102 25.51 9.37 -16.64
N GLY A 103 25.26 8.22 -16.01
CA GLY A 103 26.17 7.55 -15.10
C GLY A 103 26.24 8.17 -13.71
N LYS A 104 25.50 9.25 -13.42
CA LYS A 104 25.53 9.95 -12.14
C LYS A 104 24.44 9.45 -11.19
N TRP A 105 24.80 9.42 -9.91
CA TRP A 105 23.85 9.14 -8.84
C TRP A 105 22.97 10.36 -8.59
N HIS A 106 21.68 10.16 -8.75
CA HIS A 106 20.65 11.13 -8.41
C HIS A 106 20.01 10.68 -7.10
N LYS A 107 19.97 11.58 -6.13
CA LYS A 107 19.45 11.33 -4.80
C LYS A 107 18.21 12.18 -4.57
N ILE A 108 17.24 11.63 -3.85
CA ILE A 108 16.10 12.38 -3.34
C ILE A 108 16.00 12.22 -1.84
N THR A 109 15.57 13.28 -1.16
CA THR A 109 15.35 13.23 0.29
C THR A 109 14.04 12.55 0.63
N TYR A 110 13.83 12.15 1.89
CA TYR A 110 12.52 11.63 2.34
C TYR A 110 11.40 12.64 2.11
N LYS A 111 11.66 13.94 2.32
CA LYS A 111 10.67 14.98 2.04
C LYS A 111 10.28 15.02 0.56
N GLN A 112 11.27 15.02 -0.32
CA GLN A 112 11.04 14.99 -1.78
C GLN A 112 10.32 13.71 -2.21
N TYR A 113 10.67 12.58 -1.61
CA TYR A 113 10.03 11.29 -1.90
C TYR A 113 8.55 11.31 -1.52
N GLN A 114 8.20 11.77 -0.31
CA GLN A 114 6.81 11.94 0.11
C GLN A 114 6.04 12.91 -0.81
N ASP A 115 6.64 14.03 -1.20
CA ASP A 115 5.99 15.00 -2.08
C ASP A 115 5.70 14.38 -3.46
N ARG A 116 6.61 13.55 -4.00
CA ARG A 116 6.40 12.79 -5.25
C ARG A 116 5.30 11.75 -5.09
N VAL A 117 5.31 10.96 -4.01
CA VAL A 117 4.26 9.97 -3.70
C VAL A 117 2.89 10.63 -3.62
N ARG A 118 2.76 11.74 -2.87
CA ARG A 118 1.48 12.47 -2.74
C ARG A 118 1.04 13.07 -4.07
N THR A 119 1.97 13.57 -4.87
CA THR A 119 1.67 14.11 -6.21
C THR A 119 1.11 13.02 -7.12
N VAL A 120 1.77 11.88 -7.22
CA VAL A 120 1.32 10.77 -8.05
C VAL A 120 0.02 10.14 -7.51
N ALA A 121 -0.16 10.06 -6.19
CA ALA A 121 -1.41 9.58 -5.58
C ALA A 121 -2.61 10.45 -5.99
N LYS A 122 -2.46 11.78 -6.00
CA LYS A 122 -3.49 12.69 -6.51
C LYS A 122 -3.81 12.45 -7.98
N ALA A 123 -2.77 12.21 -8.80
CA ALA A 123 -2.95 11.90 -10.21
C ALA A 123 -3.70 10.55 -10.39
N PHE A 124 -3.39 9.53 -9.60
CA PHE A 124 -4.10 8.25 -9.65
C PHE A 124 -5.57 8.39 -9.31
N ILE A 125 -5.91 9.16 -8.26
CA ILE A 125 -7.30 9.48 -7.94
C ILE A 125 -7.97 10.21 -9.12
N LYS A 126 -7.28 11.19 -9.73
CA LYS A 126 -7.80 11.93 -10.90
C LYS A 126 -8.03 11.05 -12.12
N LEU A 127 -7.15 10.07 -12.34
CA LEU A 127 -7.27 9.05 -13.40
C LEU A 127 -8.35 8.01 -13.09
N GLY A 128 -9.00 8.10 -11.93
CA GLY A 128 -10.14 7.28 -11.55
C GLY A 128 -9.75 6.00 -10.80
N LEU A 129 -8.61 5.96 -10.11
CA LEU A 129 -8.35 4.90 -9.14
C LEU A 129 -9.44 4.92 -8.06
N GLU A 130 -10.19 3.84 -7.97
CA GLU A 130 -11.19 3.62 -6.92
C GLU A 130 -10.55 2.96 -5.71
N ARG A 131 -11.17 3.16 -4.53
CA ARG A 131 -10.77 2.42 -3.34
C ARG A 131 -10.85 0.92 -3.58
N HIS A 132 -9.87 0.19 -3.06
CA HIS A 132 -9.80 -1.27 -3.15
C HIS A 132 -9.69 -1.83 -4.59
N HIS A 133 -9.41 -0.97 -5.57
CA HIS A 133 -8.93 -1.36 -6.89
C HIS A 133 -7.40 -1.23 -6.95
N SER A 134 -6.75 -1.93 -7.88
CA SER A 134 -5.29 -1.94 -7.94
C SER A 134 -4.70 -0.93 -8.93
N VAL A 135 -3.46 -0.57 -8.63
CA VAL A 135 -2.47 -0.06 -9.59
C VAL A 135 -1.47 -1.18 -9.83
N CYS A 136 -1.45 -1.73 -11.05
CA CYS A 136 -0.45 -2.71 -11.44
C CYS A 136 0.85 -2.03 -11.87
N ILE A 137 2.00 -2.53 -11.46
CA ILE A 137 3.32 -1.93 -11.73
C ILE A 137 4.23 -2.96 -12.40
N LEU A 138 4.57 -2.73 -13.66
CA LEU A 138 5.32 -3.66 -14.51
C LEU A 138 6.64 -3.02 -14.98
N GLY A 139 7.72 -3.31 -14.28
CA GLY A 139 9.04 -2.74 -14.58
C GLY A 139 10.11 -3.17 -13.60
N PHE A 140 11.36 -2.84 -13.91
CA PHE A 140 12.49 -3.02 -13.00
C PHE A 140 12.49 -1.97 -11.88
N ASN A 141 13.29 -2.24 -10.85
CA ASN A 141 13.48 -1.35 -9.71
C ASN A 141 13.93 0.03 -10.20
N SER A 142 13.15 1.04 -9.86
CA SER A 142 13.37 2.43 -10.25
C SER A 142 12.65 3.33 -9.26
N GLU A 143 13.01 4.61 -9.26
CA GLU A 143 12.32 5.59 -8.44
C GLU A 143 10.81 5.66 -8.76
N GLN A 144 10.45 5.56 -10.05
CA GLN A 144 9.06 5.57 -10.51
C GLN A 144 8.29 4.36 -10.01
N TRP A 145 8.93 3.19 -9.96
CA TRP A 145 8.33 1.99 -9.38
C TRP A 145 7.96 2.24 -7.91
N PHE A 146 8.92 2.72 -7.11
CA PHE A 146 8.73 3.04 -5.69
C PHE A 146 7.62 4.08 -5.46
N VAL A 147 7.67 5.17 -6.24
CA VAL A 147 6.66 6.23 -6.15
C VAL A 147 5.28 5.71 -6.54
N ALA A 148 5.15 4.89 -7.59
CA ALA A 148 3.88 4.33 -8.02
C ALA A 148 3.28 3.38 -6.97
N ASP A 149 4.10 2.55 -6.33
CA ASP A 149 3.69 1.62 -5.29
C ASP A 149 3.09 2.35 -4.08
N LEU A 150 3.86 3.27 -3.49
CA LEU A 150 3.36 4.05 -2.37
C LEU A 150 2.21 4.98 -2.76
N ALA A 151 2.21 5.52 -3.98
CA ALA A 151 1.11 6.38 -4.46
C ALA A 151 -0.21 5.61 -4.58
N ALA A 152 -0.17 4.36 -5.05
CA ALA A 152 -1.35 3.49 -5.10
C ALA A 152 -1.95 3.29 -3.70
N ILE A 153 -1.08 3.00 -2.74
CA ILE A 153 -1.44 2.81 -1.33
C ILE A 153 -2.00 4.11 -0.72
N HIS A 154 -1.35 5.26 -0.94
CA HIS A 154 -1.80 6.56 -0.45
C HIS A 154 -3.14 6.98 -1.06
N ALA A 155 -3.42 6.57 -2.29
CA ALA A 155 -4.68 6.78 -2.98
C ALA A 155 -5.79 5.78 -2.58
N GLY A 156 -5.55 4.92 -1.57
CA GLY A 156 -6.55 3.97 -1.04
C GLY A 156 -6.80 2.77 -1.95
N GLY A 157 -5.96 2.56 -2.96
CA GLY A 157 -5.94 1.39 -3.80
C GLY A 157 -4.93 0.35 -3.33
N TYR A 158 -4.80 -0.73 -4.10
CA TYR A 158 -3.79 -1.76 -3.89
C TYR A 158 -2.60 -1.55 -4.82
N ALA A 159 -1.38 -1.61 -4.28
CA ALA A 159 -0.21 -1.78 -5.13
C ALA A 159 -0.10 -3.23 -5.59
N ALA A 160 0.23 -3.47 -6.87
CA ALA A 160 0.33 -4.83 -7.41
C ALA A 160 1.52 -4.93 -8.39
N GLY A 161 2.66 -5.43 -7.90
CA GLY A 161 3.85 -5.63 -8.73
C GLY A 161 3.71 -6.80 -9.70
N ILE A 162 4.18 -6.63 -10.94
CA ILE A 162 4.21 -7.67 -11.97
C ILE A 162 5.64 -7.81 -12.51
N TYR A 163 6.12 -9.05 -12.60
CA TYR A 163 7.43 -9.34 -13.17
C TYR A 163 7.49 -8.98 -14.66
N THR A 164 8.59 -8.34 -15.09
CA THR A 164 8.84 -7.96 -16.49
C THR A 164 8.90 -9.17 -17.45
N THR A 165 9.21 -10.34 -16.92
CA THR A 165 9.27 -11.63 -17.62
C THR A 165 7.89 -12.27 -17.83
N ASN A 166 6.83 -11.78 -17.19
CA ASN A 166 5.48 -12.31 -17.39
C ASN A 166 5.04 -12.15 -18.86
N SER A 167 4.38 -13.19 -19.39
CA SER A 167 3.70 -13.13 -20.68
C SER A 167 2.51 -12.17 -20.65
N ALA A 168 1.97 -11.84 -21.82
CA ALA A 168 0.74 -11.03 -21.90
C ALA A 168 -0.43 -11.72 -21.17
N ASP A 169 -0.58 -13.04 -21.30
CA ASP A 169 -1.63 -13.79 -20.59
C ASP A 169 -1.43 -13.77 -19.07
N ALA A 170 -0.20 -13.91 -18.58
CA ALA A 170 0.08 -13.79 -17.15
C ALA A 170 -0.22 -12.37 -16.63
N CYS A 171 0.12 -11.33 -17.42
CA CYS A 171 -0.26 -9.95 -17.08
C CYS A 171 -1.78 -9.78 -17.05
N TYR A 172 -2.50 -10.33 -18.04
CA TYR A 172 -3.96 -10.32 -18.07
C TYR A 172 -4.56 -10.92 -16.79
N HIS A 173 -4.08 -12.08 -16.34
CA HIS A 173 -4.53 -12.68 -15.09
C HIS A 173 -4.29 -11.77 -13.88
N CYS A 174 -3.14 -11.11 -13.79
CA CYS A 174 -2.85 -10.15 -12.72
C CYS A 174 -3.79 -8.94 -12.77
N LEU A 175 -3.90 -8.26 -13.92
CA LEU A 175 -4.74 -7.06 -14.04
C LEU A 175 -6.22 -7.36 -13.83
N MET A 176 -6.71 -8.52 -14.31
CA MET A 176 -8.10 -8.94 -14.09
C MET A 176 -8.39 -9.29 -12.64
N SER A 177 -7.59 -10.16 -12.03
CA SER A 177 -7.85 -10.64 -10.66
C SER A 177 -7.71 -9.54 -9.61
N SER A 178 -6.85 -8.54 -9.86
CA SER A 178 -6.72 -7.36 -8.99
C SER A 178 -7.65 -6.21 -9.34
N ARG A 179 -8.51 -6.36 -10.36
CA ARG A 179 -9.44 -5.31 -10.84
C ARG A 179 -8.71 -4.00 -11.15
N ALA A 180 -7.55 -4.06 -11.80
CA ALA A 180 -6.68 -2.92 -12.00
C ALA A 180 -7.39 -1.75 -12.68
N ASN A 181 -7.35 -0.58 -12.04
CA ASN A 181 -7.79 0.68 -12.66
C ASN A 181 -6.65 1.35 -13.42
N ILE A 182 -5.43 1.18 -12.95
CA ILE A 182 -4.24 1.79 -13.54
C ILE A 182 -3.18 0.72 -13.72
N CYS A 183 -2.42 0.78 -14.81
CA CYS A 183 -1.20 0.01 -14.94
C CYS A 183 -0.05 0.93 -15.35
N ALA A 184 0.93 1.07 -14.46
CA ALA A 184 2.19 1.75 -14.73
C ALA A 184 3.21 0.74 -15.27
N VAL A 185 3.88 1.08 -16.35
CA VAL A 185 4.80 0.21 -17.08
C VAL A 185 6.11 0.94 -17.37
N GLN A 186 7.21 0.22 -17.39
CA GLN A 186 8.52 0.82 -17.61
C GLN A 186 8.65 1.49 -18.96
N ASP A 187 8.55 0.71 -20.03
CA ASP A 187 8.94 1.12 -21.36
C ASP A 187 7.86 0.73 -22.39
N LYS A 188 8.12 1.08 -23.65
CA LYS A 188 7.25 0.73 -24.77
C LYS A 188 7.00 -0.78 -24.89
N LYS A 189 7.98 -1.63 -24.60
CA LYS A 189 7.81 -3.09 -24.69
C LYS A 189 6.77 -3.58 -23.68
N GLN A 190 6.83 -3.07 -22.45
CA GLN A 190 5.82 -3.40 -21.44
C GLN A 190 4.46 -2.76 -21.74
N LEU A 191 4.44 -1.54 -22.29
CA LEU A 191 3.20 -0.89 -22.73
C LEU A 191 2.50 -1.69 -23.84
N ASP A 192 3.22 -2.05 -24.90
CA ASP A 192 2.68 -2.82 -26.04
C ASP A 192 2.12 -4.17 -25.57
N LYS A 193 2.78 -4.81 -24.58
CA LYS A 193 2.29 -6.03 -23.94
C LYS A 193 0.91 -5.83 -23.33
N ILE A 194 0.69 -4.77 -22.55
CA ILE A 194 -0.62 -4.51 -21.93
C ILE A 194 -1.65 -4.02 -22.96
N LEU A 195 -1.24 -3.22 -23.95
CA LEU A 195 -2.12 -2.80 -25.05
C LEU A 195 -2.68 -4.01 -25.82
N SER A 196 -1.89 -5.05 -26.05
CA SER A 196 -2.33 -6.27 -26.74
C SER A 196 -3.51 -7.00 -26.06
N ILE A 197 -3.66 -6.83 -24.74
CA ILE A 197 -4.72 -7.45 -23.93
C ILE A 197 -5.75 -6.45 -23.39
N ARG A 198 -5.58 -5.15 -23.67
CA ARG A 198 -6.38 -4.05 -23.07
C ARG A 198 -7.89 -4.23 -23.27
N HIS A 199 -8.31 -4.72 -24.44
CA HIS A 199 -9.71 -4.97 -24.77
C HIS A 199 -10.40 -6.00 -23.86
N LYS A 200 -9.63 -6.80 -23.10
CA LYS A 200 -10.14 -7.78 -22.14
C LYS A 200 -10.19 -7.25 -20.70
N LEU A 201 -9.76 -6.02 -20.44
CA LEU A 201 -9.57 -5.45 -19.10
C LEU A 201 -10.63 -4.38 -18.80
N PRO A 202 -11.85 -4.76 -18.33
CA PRO A 202 -12.97 -3.84 -18.21
C PRO A 202 -12.78 -2.76 -17.14
N HIS A 203 -11.90 -2.98 -16.17
CA HIS A 203 -11.62 -2.01 -15.10
C HIS A 203 -10.48 -1.04 -15.42
N LEU A 204 -9.68 -1.30 -16.46
CA LEU A 204 -8.47 -0.53 -16.75
C LEU A 204 -8.83 0.82 -17.38
N LYS A 205 -8.52 1.90 -16.65
CA LYS A 205 -8.82 3.28 -17.01
C LYS A 205 -7.59 4.01 -17.57
N ALA A 206 -6.40 3.72 -17.03
CA ALA A 206 -5.17 4.40 -17.43
C ALA A 206 -3.97 3.46 -17.56
N LEU A 207 -3.12 3.76 -18.54
CA LEU A 207 -1.80 3.17 -18.74
C LEU A 207 -0.76 4.28 -18.63
N ILE A 208 0.32 4.04 -17.89
CA ILE A 208 1.35 5.05 -17.62
C ILE A 208 2.71 4.48 -18.00
N GLN A 209 3.40 5.07 -18.97
CA GLN A 209 4.77 4.69 -19.33
C GLN A 209 5.76 5.69 -18.73
N TRP A 210 6.85 5.22 -18.10
CA TRP A 210 7.81 6.11 -17.43
C TRP A 210 9.21 6.19 -18.06
N GLU A 211 9.49 5.41 -19.09
CA GLU A 211 10.76 5.45 -19.83
C GLU A 211 10.51 5.53 -21.34
N GLY A 212 11.28 6.38 -22.02
CA GLY A 212 11.24 6.55 -23.48
C GLY A 212 10.03 7.37 -23.97
N THR A 213 9.91 7.48 -25.30
CA THR A 213 8.82 8.22 -25.94
C THR A 213 7.49 7.49 -25.75
N VAL A 214 6.46 8.26 -25.36
CA VAL A 214 5.10 7.75 -25.13
C VAL A 214 4.17 8.28 -26.22
N ASP A 215 3.45 7.39 -26.89
CA ASP A 215 2.39 7.78 -27.82
C ASP A 215 1.12 8.15 -27.04
N THR A 216 1.03 9.43 -26.70
CA THR A 216 -0.09 10.01 -25.94
C THR A 216 -1.33 10.27 -26.80
N SER A 217 -1.29 9.97 -28.10
CA SER A 217 -2.48 10.00 -28.97
C SER A 217 -3.40 8.81 -28.70
N VAL A 218 -2.86 7.72 -28.12
CA VAL A 218 -3.65 6.57 -27.70
C VAL A 218 -4.48 6.94 -26.45
N PRO A 219 -5.82 6.89 -26.51
CA PRO A 219 -6.65 7.30 -25.39
C PRO A 219 -6.34 6.52 -24.10
N GLY A 220 -6.22 7.22 -22.97
CA GLY A 220 -5.92 6.62 -21.67
C GLY A 220 -4.47 6.14 -21.50
N VAL A 221 -3.56 6.50 -22.42
CA VAL A 221 -2.11 6.31 -22.26
C VAL A 221 -1.47 7.66 -21.88
N TYR A 222 -0.64 7.65 -20.84
CA TYR A 222 0.01 8.83 -20.29
C TYR A 222 1.51 8.59 -20.13
N SER A 223 2.30 9.65 -20.27
CA SER A 223 3.68 9.65 -19.79
C SER A 223 3.74 9.91 -18.28
N TRP A 224 4.83 9.51 -17.65
CA TRP A 224 5.07 9.79 -16.22
C TRP A 224 5.08 11.29 -15.90
N GLU A 225 5.61 12.11 -16.81
CA GLU A 225 5.63 13.57 -16.71
C GLU A 225 4.21 14.13 -16.70
N GLN A 226 3.34 13.68 -17.61
CA GLN A 226 1.94 14.09 -17.65
C GLN A 226 1.20 13.73 -16.35
N VAL A 227 1.46 12.56 -15.79
CA VAL A 227 0.88 12.12 -14.51
C VAL A 227 1.39 13.00 -13.37
N THR A 228 2.68 13.31 -13.34
CA THR A 228 3.27 14.19 -12.32
C THR A 228 2.69 15.61 -12.40
N GLU A 229 2.58 16.17 -13.60
CA GLU A 229 1.96 17.49 -13.83
C GLU A 229 0.48 17.50 -13.46
N MET A 230 -0.26 16.44 -13.80
CA MET A 230 -1.66 16.27 -13.42
C MET A 230 -1.81 16.30 -11.91
N GLY A 231 -1.03 15.49 -11.20
CA GLY A 231 -1.02 15.45 -9.74
C GLY A 231 -0.65 16.79 -9.10
N ALA A 232 0.29 17.53 -9.69
CA ALA A 232 0.72 18.83 -9.18
C ALA A 232 -0.39 19.89 -9.22
N LYS A 233 -1.31 19.79 -10.18
CA LYS A 233 -2.46 20.69 -10.35
C LYS A 233 -3.62 20.39 -9.41
N GLU A 234 -3.70 19.17 -8.88
CA GLU A 234 -4.78 18.75 -7.99
C GLU A 234 -4.55 19.24 -6.54
N SER A 235 -5.63 19.60 -5.85
CA SER A 235 -5.58 19.96 -4.43
C SER A 235 -5.34 18.73 -3.54
N ASN A 236 -4.85 18.96 -2.31
CA ASN A 236 -4.66 17.86 -1.35
C ASN A 236 -5.97 17.33 -0.75
N ALA A 237 -7.09 18.07 -0.86
CA ALA A 237 -8.33 17.78 -0.13
C ALA A 237 -8.85 16.36 -0.37
N GLN A 238 -8.85 15.90 -1.62
CA GLN A 238 -9.33 14.55 -1.95
C GLN A 238 -8.39 13.47 -1.43
N LEU A 239 -7.08 13.65 -1.57
CA LEU A 239 -6.09 12.71 -1.04
C LEU A 239 -6.20 12.63 0.50
N ASP A 240 -6.30 13.77 1.18
CA ASP A 240 -6.43 13.81 2.64
C ASP A 240 -7.75 13.16 3.11
N SER A 241 -8.82 13.28 2.33
CA SER A 241 -10.07 12.55 2.59
C SER A 241 -9.90 11.04 2.44
N VAL A 242 -9.14 10.58 1.43
CA VAL A 242 -8.86 9.16 1.24
C VAL A 242 -7.98 8.62 2.37
N LEU A 243 -6.91 9.32 2.76
CA LEU A 243 -6.03 8.89 3.85
C LEU A 243 -6.79 8.67 5.17
N LYS A 244 -7.81 9.49 5.46
CA LYS A 244 -8.68 9.32 6.64
C LYS A 244 -9.49 8.02 6.62
N THR A 245 -9.71 7.44 5.45
CA THR A 245 -10.46 6.17 5.30
C THR A 245 -9.57 4.93 5.37
N ILE A 246 -8.24 5.10 5.35
CA ILE A 246 -7.29 3.97 5.42
C ILE A 246 -7.27 3.39 6.83
N ALA A 247 -7.16 2.06 6.92
CA ALA A 247 -6.97 1.34 8.17
C ALA A 247 -5.75 0.42 8.11
N VAL A 248 -5.05 0.24 9.24
CA VAL A 248 -3.84 -0.60 9.28
C VAL A 248 -4.14 -2.07 8.95
N ASN A 249 -5.32 -2.54 9.31
CA ASN A 249 -5.73 -3.94 9.18
C ASN A 249 -6.55 -4.22 7.91
N GLU A 250 -6.44 -3.35 6.89
CA GLU A 250 -6.94 -3.59 5.54
C GLU A 250 -5.80 -3.88 4.56
N CYS A 251 -6.10 -4.58 3.47
CA CYS A 251 -5.14 -4.89 2.41
C CYS A 251 -4.57 -3.61 1.78
N CYS A 252 -3.26 -3.59 1.49
CA CYS A 252 -2.61 -2.48 0.79
C CYS A 252 -1.75 -2.91 -0.41
N THR A 253 -1.26 -4.15 -0.42
CA THR A 253 -0.48 -4.69 -1.53
C THR A 253 -0.96 -6.08 -1.91
N LEU A 254 -0.84 -6.38 -3.20
CA LEU A 254 -1.09 -7.68 -3.78
C LEU A 254 0.22 -8.23 -4.33
N VAL A 255 0.65 -9.36 -3.80
CA VAL A 255 1.86 -10.04 -4.26
C VAL A 255 1.47 -11.27 -5.07
N TYR A 256 1.87 -11.28 -6.34
CA TYR A 256 1.60 -12.41 -7.23
C TYR A 256 2.67 -13.47 -7.10
N THR A 257 2.23 -14.69 -6.81
CA THR A 257 3.10 -15.86 -6.75
C THR A 257 2.96 -16.69 -8.03
N SER A 258 4.07 -17.24 -8.52
CA SER A 258 4.05 -18.21 -9.62
C SER A 258 3.44 -19.51 -9.09
N GLY A 259 2.21 -19.82 -9.51
CA GLY A 259 1.60 -21.11 -9.22
C GLY A 259 2.31 -22.22 -9.98
N THR A 260 2.53 -23.36 -9.33
CA THR A 260 3.13 -24.55 -9.98
C THR A 260 2.19 -25.21 -11.00
N VAL A 261 0.88 -24.92 -10.93
CA VAL A 261 -0.15 -25.65 -11.70
C VAL A 261 -1.27 -24.74 -12.24
N GLY A 262 -1.07 -23.42 -12.30
CA GLY A 262 -2.12 -22.51 -12.74
C GLY A 262 -1.72 -21.04 -12.81
N PRO A 263 -2.67 -20.15 -13.17
CA PRO A 263 -2.41 -18.73 -13.28
C PRO A 263 -1.94 -18.13 -11.94
N PRO A 264 -1.17 -17.03 -11.97
CA PRO A 264 -0.67 -16.39 -10.77
C PRO A 264 -1.79 -16.06 -9.78
N LYS A 265 -1.56 -16.35 -8.49
CA LYS A 265 -2.50 -16.03 -7.41
C LYS A 265 -2.00 -14.82 -6.64
N ALA A 266 -2.90 -13.91 -6.32
CA ALA A 266 -2.61 -12.75 -5.48
C ALA A 266 -2.67 -13.14 -3.99
N VAL A 267 -1.59 -12.86 -3.27
CA VAL A 267 -1.57 -12.84 -1.80
C VAL A 267 -1.90 -11.42 -1.37
N MET A 268 -2.92 -11.29 -0.52
CA MET A 268 -3.34 -10.01 0.05
C MET A 268 -2.55 -9.74 1.33
N LEU A 269 -1.82 -8.64 1.39
CA LEU A 269 -1.08 -8.23 2.59
C LEU A 269 -1.61 -6.89 3.09
N THR A 270 -1.91 -6.85 4.39
CA THR A 270 -2.38 -5.65 5.08
C THR A 270 -1.24 -4.69 5.39
N HIS A 271 -1.58 -3.44 5.72
CA HIS A 271 -0.55 -2.48 6.11
C HIS A 271 0.18 -2.92 7.39
N ASP A 272 -0.54 -3.43 8.39
CA ASP A 272 0.05 -3.92 9.63
C ASP A 272 1.01 -5.08 9.38
N ASN A 273 0.65 -6.02 8.49
CA ASN A 273 1.51 -7.15 8.16
C ASN A 273 2.83 -6.67 7.55
N LEU A 274 2.77 -5.78 6.56
CA LEU A 274 3.98 -5.25 5.92
C LEU A 274 4.86 -4.45 6.87
N THR A 275 4.26 -3.51 7.62
CA THR A 275 5.02 -2.61 8.49
C THR A 275 5.58 -3.33 9.71
N TRP A 276 4.88 -4.34 10.24
CA TRP A 276 5.38 -5.22 11.29
C TRP A 276 6.55 -6.08 10.80
N ASP A 277 6.48 -6.65 9.60
CA ASP A 277 7.58 -7.42 9.02
C ASP A 277 8.82 -6.53 8.81
N ALA A 278 8.63 -5.32 8.28
CA ALA A 278 9.72 -4.36 8.08
C ALA A 278 10.39 -4.01 9.42
N HIS A 279 9.60 -3.67 10.43
CA HIS A 279 10.11 -3.35 11.76
C HIS A 279 10.82 -4.58 12.40
N SER A 280 10.23 -5.76 12.29
CA SER A 280 10.79 -7.03 12.77
C SER A 280 12.14 -7.38 12.15
N ILE A 281 12.37 -7.01 10.89
CA ILE A 281 13.66 -7.16 10.22
C ILE A 281 14.64 -6.12 10.77
N THR A 282 14.25 -4.85 10.88
CA THR A 282 15.15 -3.80 11.40
C THR A 282 15.64 -4.08 12.82
N GLU A 283 14.80 -4.65 13.69
CA GLU A 283 15.18 -5.02 15.07
C GLU A 283 16.13 -6.22 15.14
N ARG A 284 16.09 -7.11 14.13
CA ARG A 284 16.93 -8.32 14.10
C ARG A 284 18.23 -8.13 13.34
N VAL A 285 18.25 -7.26 12.35
CA VAL A 285 19.46 -6.87 11.65
C VAL A 285 20.17 -5.83 12.53
N ALA A 286 20.99 -6.34 13.45
CA ALA A 286 21.67 -5.52 14.44
C ALA A 286 22.45 -4.36 13.79
N ASP A 287 22.31 -3.18 14.40
CA ASP A 287 23.04 -1.95 14.14
C ASP A 287 22.71 -1.16 12.86
N LEU A 288 21.59 -1.42 12.19
CA LEU A 288 21.13 -0.51 11.12
C LEU A 288 20.96 0.92 11.64
N GLN A 289 21.84 1.82 11.21
CA GLN A 289 21.85 3.24 11.55
C GLN A 289 21.01 4.02 10.54
N PRO A 290 19.86 4.60 10.97
CA PRO A 290 19.07 5.45 10.10
C PRO A 290 19.93 6.55 9.48
N THR A 291 19.69 6.84 8.21
CA THR A 291 20.37 7.88 7.41
C THR A 291 21.86 7.66 7.11
N HIS A 292 22.51 6.70 7.77
CA HIS A 292 23.93 6.37 7.55
C HIS A 292 24.09 5.15 6.66
N ASP A 293 23.35 4.08 6.97
CA ASP A 293 23.41 2.85 6.21
C ASP A 293 22.69 2.95 4.87
N ARG A 294 23.14 2.12 3.92
CA ARG A 294 22.61 2.08 2.55
C ARG A 294 22.26 0.65 2.18
N ILE A 295 20.99 0.44 1.87
CA ILE A 295 20.48 -0.85 1.42
C ILE A 295 20.44 -0.85 -0.11
N ILE A 296 20.99 -1.90 -0.72
CA ILE A 296 20.95 -2.07 -2.18
C ILE A 296 19.65 -2.78 -2.55
N SER A 297 18.83 -2.13 -3.37
CA SER A 297 17.61 -2.73 -3.93
C SER A 297 17.98 -3.70 -5.07
N PHE A 298 18.31 -4.94 -4.70
CA PHE A 298 18.71 -6.00 -5.64
C PHE A 298 17.55 -6.91 -6.06
N LEU A 299 16.68 -7.29 -5.10
CA LEU A 299 15.54 -8.15 -5.40
C LEU A 299 14.47 -7.38 -6.19
N PRO A 300 13.76 -8.02 -7.13
CA PRO A 300 12.68 -7.36 -7.88
C PRO A 300 11.60 -6.84 -6.94
N LEU A 301 11.20 -5.59 -7.10
CA LEU A 301 10.17 -4.97 -6.25
C LEU A 301 8.77 -5.59 -6.40
N SER A 302 8.55 -6.41 -7.43
CA SER A 302 7.36 -7.27 -7.53
C SER A 302 7.32 -8.40 -6.48
N HIS A 303 8.41 -8.63 -5.75
CA HIS A 303 8.53 -9.64 -4.70
C HIS A 303 8.39 -9.02 -3.30
N VAL A 304 7.66 -9.69 -2.40
CA VAL A 304 7.40 -9.18 -1.04
C VAL A 304 8.68 -8.90 -0.25
N ALA A 305 9.71 -9.75 -0.36
CA ALA A 305 10.97 -9.55 0.35
C ALA A 305 11.69 -8.24 -0.04
N ALA A 306 11.50 -7.78 -1.29
CA ALA A 306 12.02 -6.50 -1.72
C ALA A 306 11.17 -5.34 -1.14
N GLN A 307 9.84 -5.48 -1.15
CA GLN A 307 8.94 -4.46 -0.60
C GLN A 307 9.16 -4.25 0.90
N VAL A 308 9.17 -5.32 1.70
CA VAL A 308 9.33 -5.24 3.17
C VAL A 308 10.64 -4.56 3.58
N THR A 309 11.70 -4.69 2.77
CA THR A 309 13.01 -4.06 3.06
C THR A 309 13.13 -2.62 2.56
N THR A 310 12.07 -2.07 1.93
CA THR A 310 12.12 -0.77 1.24
C THR A 310 10.95 0.18 1.52
N ILE A 311 9.94 -0.25 2.29
CA ILE A 311 8.81 0.59 2.75
C ILE A 311 9.11 1.41 4.00
#